data_AF-A0A958FGH6-F1
#
_entry.id   AF-A0A958FGH6-F1
#
_cell.length_a   1.000
_cell.length_b   1.000
_cell.length_c   1.000
_cell.angle_alpha   90.00
_cell.angle_beta   90.00
_cell.angle_gamma   90.00
#
_symmetry.space_group_name_H-M   'P 1'
#
loop_
_entity.id
_entity.type
_entity.pdbx_description
1 polymer ?
#
loop_
_entity_poly.entity_id
_entity_poly.type
_entity_poly.pdbx_seq_one_letter_code
_entity_poly.pdbx_strand_id
1 'polypeptide(L)'
;TNNLFEFGNDLSIFDGIFVVLGIFSNNHTIAATDPEGPALDAYLAGGGNLYLEGGDCFNYDPEVGGYQIRPWFALDDGPDGTGDLAGVTGLNDLAAFNFAYAGENNWMDELQPTTSTPIWQNDANTDISGVFNVGYAGGGGRSFGIVPSFGGLVDNPSPLRPQERVVAASDVVQKAATQGVKTRPERSGERPVFRKRGISNPVATVNRKQPGELYRITPGGGIEILANTKVDLMAAFQELFFVTVDPNIAVAPTALSDTLLVGGTADHIVNISNVGTLASDLTYTITENPEVPWLSATPTSGTLTANGSQDVTVSLDATGLNGNYSTTLEIASNDPLNPLIVVTVDLLVNDAPVMSISPTSFDLTLTPDSSTTRTLTVSNTGVGPLDFVVSID
;
A
#
# COMPACT_ATOMS: atom_id res chain seq x y z
N THR A 1 17.44 -18.05 12.64
CA THR A 1 17.70 -17.91 14.09
C THR A 1 16.59 -18.61 14.83
N ASN A 2 16.76 -18.89 16.12
CA ASN A 2 15.79 -19.65 16.93
C ASN A 2 15.16 -18.77 18.01
N ASN A 3 15.34 -17.46 17.87
CA ASN A 3 14.89 -16.44 18.78
C ASN A 3 14.48 -15.24 17.92
N LEU A 4 13.19 -14.91 17.94
CA LEU A 4 12.65 -13.78 17.20
C LEU A 4 13.37 -12.46 17.55
N PHE A 5 13.90 -12.36 18.77
CA PHE A 5 14.53 -11.16 19.31
C PHE A 5 16.05 -11.07 19.12
N GLU A 6 16.67 -11.95 18.31
CA GLU A 6 18.13 -11.93 18.10
C GLU A 6 18.63 -10.56 17.59
N PHE A 7 17.80 -9.85 16.83
CA PHE A 7 18.14 -8.57 16.22
C PHE A 7 17.55 -7.35 16.96
N GLY A 8 16.95 -7.57 18.13
CA GLY A 8 16.30 -6.53 18.92
C GLY A 8 14.83 -6.86 19.25
N ASN A 9 14.27 -6.13 20.21
CA ASN A 9 12.88 -6.31 20.65
C ASN A 9 11.88 -5.49 19.84
N ASP A 10 12.37 -4.48 19.12
CA ASP A 10 11.54 -3.65 18.26
C ASP A 10 11.46 -4.30 16.88
N LEU A 11 10.31 -4.91 16.59
CA LEU A 11 10.06 -5.54 15.31
C LEU A 11 9.57 -4.55 14.24
N SER A 12 9.18 -3.32 14.61
CA SER A 12 8.65 -2.33 13.65
C SER A 12 9.68 -1.82 12.65
N ILE A 13 10.97 -2.08 12.91
CA ILE A 13 12.07 -1.73 12.02
C ILE A 13 12.20 -2.66 10.80
N PHE A 14 11.47 -3.78 10.78
CA PHE A 14 11.51 -4.74 9.69
C PHE A 14 10.37 -4.48 8.71
N ASP A 15 10.73 -4.43 7.43
CA ASP A 15 9.77 -4.32 6.33
C ASP A 15 8.91 -5.59 6.13
N GLY A 16 9.44 -6.73 6.59
CA GLY A 16 8.82 -8.04 6.52
C GLY A 16 9.53 -9.05 7.43
N ILE A 17 8.77 -9.92 8.09
CA ILE A 17 9.29 -10.97 8.96
C ILE A 17 8.93 -12.33 8.36
N PHE A 18 9.90 -13.23 8.31
CA PHE A 18 9.74 -14.60 7.83
C PHE A 18 9.95 -15.57 8.99
N VAL A 19 8.87 -16.19 9.44
CA VAL A 19 8.84 -17.19 10.51
C VAL A 19 8.68 -18.57 9.90
N VAL A 20 9.63 -19.46 10.23
CA VAL A 20 9.67 -20.82 9.72
C VAL A 20 9.69 -21.77 10.92
N LEU A 21 8.53 -22.38 11.20
CA LEU A 21 8.32 -23.23 12.37
C LEU A 21 8.59 -24.71 12.08
N GLY A 22 8.61 -25.12 10.82
CA GLY A 22 8.85 -26.52 10.43
C GLY A 22 7.63 -27.41 10.63
N ILE A 23 7.83 -28.72 10.47
CA ILE A 23 6.76 -29.73 10.45
C ILE A 23 7.10 -30.84 11.44
N PHE A 24 6.09 -31.48 12.01
CA PHE A 24 6.32 -32.56 12.97
C PHE A 24 7.14 -33.71 12.36
N SER A 25 8.08 -34.31 13.11
CA SER A 25 8.43 -34.07 14.52
C SER A 25 9.57 -33.07 14.74
N ASN A 26 9.91 -32.29 13.71
CA ASN A 26 11.04 -31.39 13.67
C ASN A 26 10.56 -29.94 13.54
N ASN A 27 9.65 -29.55 14.43
CA ASN A 27 9.06 -28.22 14.46
C ASN A 27 9.34 -27.45 15.76
N HIS A 28 9.25 -26.14 15.65
CA HIS A 28 9.18 -25.21 16.76
C HIS A 28 7.73 -24.80 16.98
N THR A 29 7.26 -24.89 18.23
CA THR A 29 5.95 -24.36 18.62
C THR A 29 6.15 -23.12 19.45
N ILE A 30 5.54 -22.03 18.99
CA ILE A 30 5.40 -20.82 19.79
C ILE A 30 4.40 -21.16 20.90
N ALA A 31 4.86 -21.27 22.13
CA ALA A 31 3.97 -21.57 23.26
C ALA A 31 3.01 -20.39 23.51
N ALA A 32 1.84 -20.65 24.07
CA ALA A 32 0.90 -19.58 24.48
C ALA A 32 1.52 -18.58 25.48
N THR A 33 2.57 -19.01 26.20
CA THR A 33 3.33 -18.19 27.14
C THR A 33 4.60 -17.58 26.54
N ASP A 34 4.97 -17.91 25.31
CA ASP A 34 6.18 -17.36 24.69
C ASP A 34 5.97 -15.89 24.30
N PRO A 35 6.95 -15.00 24.57
CA PRO A 35 6.83 -13.59 24.21
C PRO A 35 6.88 -13.35 22.69
N GLU A 36 7.27 -14.33 21.90
CA GLU A 36 7.32 -14.22 20.43
C GLU A 36 5.92 -14.01 19.83
N GLY A 37 4.89 -14.70 20.34
CA GLY A 37 3.51 -14.56 19.86
C GLY A 37 2.98 -13.12 20.00
N PRO A 38 2.95 -12.54 21.22
CA PRO A 38 2.50 -11.17 21.42
C PRO A 38 3.34 -10.12 20.67
N ALA A 39 4.61 -10.39 20.41
CA ALA A 39 5.45 -9.50 19.60
C ALA A 39 5.04 -9.50 18.12
N LEU A 40 4.68 -10.67 17.57
CA LEU A 40 4.14 -10.78 16.21
C LEU A 40 2.77 -10.08 16.10
N ASP A 41 1.93 -10.18 17.13
CA ASP A 41 0.66 -9.45 17.17
C ASP A 41 0.87 -7.94 17.11
N ALA A 42 1.80 -7.40 17.92
CA ALA A 42 2.09 -5.97 17.94
C ALA A 42 2.66 -5.49 16.59
N TYR A 43 3.53 -6.29 15.97
CA TYR A 43 4.10 -5.99 14.66
C TYR A 43 3.02 -5.94 13.57
N LEU A 44 2.13 -6.92 13.52
CA LEU A 44 1.02 -6.95 12.56
C LEU A 44 -0.02 -5.86 12.84
N ALA A 45 -0.31 -5.55 14.10
CA ALA A 45 -1.17 -4.42 14.46
C ALA A 45 -0.59 -3.07 14.02
N GLY A 46 0.74 -2.97 13.92
CA GLY A 46 1.45 -1.80 13.39
C GLY A 46 1.52 -1.71 11.86
N GLY A 47 0.86 -2.62 11.14
CA GLY A 47 0.90 -2.68 9.67
C GLY A 47 2.06 -3.50 9.10
N GLY A 48 2.79 -4.24 9.93
CA GLY A 48 3.90 -5.08 9.51
C GLY A 48 3.50 -6.23 8.57
N ASN A 49 4.46 -6.80 7.86
CA ASN A 49 4.22 -7.90 6.94
C ASN A 49 4.80 -9.23 7.46
N LEU A 50 4.00 -10.29 7.56
CA LEU A 50 4.42 -11.57 8.12
C LEU A 50 4.26 -12.72 7.13
N TYR A 51 5.34 -13.45 6.87
CA TYR A 51 5.28 -14.80 6.31
C TYR A 51 5.46 -15.79 7.45
N LEU A 52 4.53 -16.74 7.61
CA LEU A 52 4.63 -17.79 8.60
C LEU A 52 4.37 -19.15 7.94
N GLU A 53 5.36 -20.03 8.01
CA GLU A 53 5.19 -21.44 7.65
C GLU A 53 5.29 -22.37 8.86
N GLY A 54 4.44 -23.40 8.89
CA GLY A 54 4.47 -24.42 9.93
C GLY A 54 3.35 -25.42 9.79
N GLY A 55 3.67 -26.72 9.90
CA GLY A 55 2.73 -27.80 9.64
C GLY A 55 1.56 -27.87 10.62
N ASP A 56 1.79 -27.52 11.89
CA ASP A 56 0.81 -27.65 12.99
C ASP A 56 0.44 -26.31 13.64
N CYS A 57 1.05 -25.22 13.18
CA CYS A 57 1.09 -23.97 13.92
C CYS A 57 -0.26 -23.21 13.92
N PHE A 58 -1.18 -23.58 13.03
CA PHE A 58 -2.45 -22.90 12.85
C PHE A 58 -3.58 -23.61 13.60
N ASN A 59 -3.64 -24.95 13.62
CA ASN A 59 -4.72 -25.68 14.30
C ASN A 59 -4.22 -26.51 15.48
N TYR A 60 -3.37 -27.51 15.26
CA TYR A 60 -3.04 -28.44 16.36
C TYR A 60 -2.27 -27.78 17.51
N ASP A 61 -1.22 -27.00 17.21
CA ASP A 61 -0.40 -26.37 18.26
C ASP A 61 -1.25 -25.52 19.21
N PRO A 62 -2.12 -24.61 18.73
CA PRO A 62 -3.00 -23.85 19.61
C PRO A 62 -3.94 -24.67 20.50
N GLU A 63 -4.38 -25.87 20.07
CA GLU A 63 -5.22 -26.76 20.88
C GLU A 63 -4.47 -27.38 22.08
N VAL A 64 -3.14 -27.55 21.96
CA VAL A 64 -2.29 -28.16 22.98
C VAL A 64 -1.40 -27.17 23.74
N GLY A 65 -1.73 -25.87 23.67
CA GLY A 65 -1.05 -24.81 24.42
C GLY A 65 -0.04 -23.98 23.61
N GLY A 66 -0.10 -24.06 22.29
CA GLY A 66 0.56 -23.13 21.36
C GLY A 66 -0.16 -21.78 21.24
N TYR A 67 0.50 -20.83 20.60
CA TYR A 67 0.02 -19.47 20.45
C TYR A 67 -1.09 -19.35 19.40
N GLN A 68 -2.12 -18.56 19.69
CA GLN A 68 -3.30 -18.38 18.84
C GLN A 68 -3.07 -17.31 17.76
N ILE A 69 -2.28 -17.64 16.72
CA ILE A 69 -1.90 -16.68 15.67
C ILE A 69 -2.96 -16.53 14.55
N ARG A 70 -3.89 -17.49 14.43
CA ARG A 70 -4.93 -17.58 13.37
C ARG A 70 -5.68 -16.29 13.03
N PRO A 71 -6.08 -15.43 14.00
CA PRO A 71 -6.84 -14.22 13.68
C PRO A 71 -6.15 -13.34 12.64
N TRP A 72 -4.82 -13.21 12.72
CA TRP A 72 -4.04 -12.41 11.77
C TRP A 72 -4.02 -12.97 10.35
N PHE A 73 -4.27 -14.26 10.20
CA PHE A 73 -4.38 -14.93 8.89
C PHE A 73 -5.82 -15.05 8.42
N ALA A 74 -6.79 -14.47 9.15
CA ALA A 74 -8.23 -14.57 8.91
C ALA A 74 -8.71 -16.02 8.74
N LEU A 75 -8.27 -16.90 9.66
CA LEU A 75 -8.64 -18.30 9.71
C LEU A 75 -9.66 -18.56 10.82
N ASP A 76 -10.65 -19.40 10.55
CA ASP A 76 -11.54 -19.99 11.55
C ASP A 76 -10.86 -21.17 12.28
N ASP A 77 -11.48 -21.61 13.37
CA ASP A 77 -11.11 -22.88 14.00
C ASP A 77 -11.43 -24.04 13.04
N GLY A 78 -10.40 -24.72 12.57
CA GLY A 78 -10.50 -25.84 11.62
C GLY A 78 -10.06 -27.18 12.21
N PRO A 79 -10.48 -28.30 11.61
CA PRO A 79 -9.96 -29.61 11.98
C PRO A 79 -8.45 -29.71 11.67
N ASP A 80 -7.77 -30.64 12.37
CA ASP A 80 -6.47 -31.13 11.90
C ASP A 80 -6.64 -31.79 10.52
N GLY A 81 -5.66 -31.63 9.64
CA GLY A 81 -5.80 -32.03 8.25
C GLY A 81 -5.96 -33.53 8.07
N THR A 82 -6.60 -33.90 6.97
CA THR A 82 -7.15 -35.25 6.80
C THR A 82 -6.20 -36.23 6.12
N GLY A 83 -5.03 -35.74 5.67
CA GLY A 83 -4.06 -36.53 4.92
C GLY A 83 -2.69 -35.85 4.80
N ASP A 84 -1.70 -36.64 4.39
CA ASP A 84 -0.36 -36.15 4.10
C ASP A 84 -0.35 -35.37 2.76
N LEU A 85 0.55 -34.41 2.58
CA LEU A 85 0.77 -33.70 1.31
C LEU A 85 1.31 -34.62 0.21
N ALA A 86 0.69 -34.67 -0.97
CA ALA A 86 1.33 -35.26 -2.16
C ALA A 86 2.10 -34.22 -2.98
N GLY A 87 1.73 -32.96 -2.83
CA GLY A 87 2.12 -31.80 -3.61
C GLY A 87 1.23 -30.63 -3.24
N VAL A 88 1.47 -29.47 -3.85
CA VAL A 88 0.61 -28.31 -3.71
C VAL A 88 0.22 -27.73 -5.06
N THR A 89 -1.09 -27.59 -5.24
CA THR A 89 -1.72 -26.90 -6.36
C THR A 89 -1.99 -25.47 -5.92
N GLY A 90 -1.50 -24.52 -6.71
CA GLY A 90 -1.77 -23.11 -6.48
C GLY A 90 -3.21 -22.76 -6.83
N LEU A 91 -3.75 -21.81 -6.09
CA LEU A 91 -5.11 -21.30 -6.26
C LEU A 91 -5.09 -19.81 -6.60
N ASN A 92 -6.18 -19.32 -7.18
CA ASN A 92 -6.36 -17.90 -7.54
C ASN A 92 -5.18 -17.38 -8.39
N ASP A 93 -4.50 -16.36 -7.87
CA ASP A 93 -3.32 -15.71 -8.41
C ASP A 93 -2.09 -16.64 -8.56
N LEU A 94 -2.15 -17.82 -7.93
CA LEU A 94 -1.20 -18.93 -8.06
C LEU A 94 -1.73 -20.11 -8.88
N ALA A 95 -2.87 -20.01 -9.57
CA ALA A 95 -3.48 -21.14 -10.28
C ALA A 95 -2.59 -21.79 -11.36
N ALA A 96 -1.56 -21.09 -11.84
CA ALA A 96 -0.59 -21.62 -12.80
C ALA A 96 0.52 -22.48 -12.15
N PHE A 97 0.56 -22.57 -10.82
CA PHE A 97 1.63 -23.22 -10.06
C PHE A 97 1.18 -24.59 -9.58
N ASN A 98 2.00 -25.61 -9.82
CA ASN A 98 1.91 -26.87 -9.10
C ASN A 98 3.34 -27.31 -8.75
N PHE A 99 3.56 -27.59 -7.47
CA PHE A 99 4.81 -28.12 -6.96
C PHE A 99 4.62 -29.50 -6.36
N ALA A 100 5.44 -30.45 -6.81
CA ALA A 100 5.66 -31.67 -6.05
C ALA A 100 6.32 -31.31 -4.70
N TYR A 101 6.01 -32.10 -3.68
CA TYR A 101 6.52 -31.89 -2.33
C TYR A 101 7.38 -33.07 -1.88
N ALA A 102 8.60 -32.78 -1.42
CA ALA A 102 9.56 -33.75 -0.92
C ALA A 102 10.07 -33.43 0.50
N GLY A 103 9.39 -32.52 1.19
CA GLY A 103 9.70 -32.14 2.56
C GLY A 103 9.09 -33.08 3.61
N GLU A 104 9.30 -32.71 4.87
CA GLU A 104 8.61 -33.35 6.00
C GLU A 104 7.10 -33.14 5.88
N ASN A 105 6.32 -34.14 6.26
CA ASN A 105 4.92 -34.20 5.84
C ASN A 105 4.05 -35.01 6.80
N ASN A 106 4.15 -34.72 8.09
CA ASN A 106 3.41 -35.49 9.08
C ASN A 106 2.43 -34.57 9.77
N TRP A 107 1.13 -34.87 9.66
CA TRP A 107 0.06 -34.20 10.42
C TRP A 107 0.02 -32.72 10.06
N MET A 108 -0.41 -32.46 8.84
CA MET A 108 -0.43 -31.11 8.28
C MET A 108 -1.80 -30.50 8.58
N ASP A 109 -1.83 -29.28 9.10
CA ASP A 109 -3.05 -28.52 9.33
C ASP A 109 -3.85 -28.35 8.02
N GLU A 110 -5.17 -28.35 8.13
CA GLU A 110 -6.07 -27.85 7.10
C GLU A 110 -6.52 -26.43 7.47
N LEU A 111 -6.24 -25.45 6.62
CA LEU A 111 -6.63 -24.07 6.87
C LEU A 111 -8.10 -23.84 6.48
N GLN A 112 -8.84 -23.13 7.34
CA GLN A 112 -10.23 -22.72 7.07
C GLN A 112 -10.28 -21.20 6.86
N PRO A 113 -10.01 -20.70 5.64
CA PRO A 113 -10.03 -19.27 5.35
C PRO A 113 -11.43 -18.67 5.49
N THR A 114 -11.55 -17.54 6.20
CA THR A 114 -12.79 -16.75 6.30
C THR A 114 -12.82 -15.66 5.25
N THR A 115 -11.94 -14.67 5.39
CA THR A 115 -11.78 -13.53 4.47
C THR A 115 -10.43 -13.51 3.78
N SER A 116 -9.47 -14.32 4.22
CA SER A 116 -8.19 -14.50 3.52
C SER A 116 -8.40 -15.23 2.19
N THR A 117 -7.57 -14.90 1.20
CA THR A 117 -7.57 -15.59 -0.09
C THR A 117 -6.79 -16.91 0.02
N PRO A 118 -7.38 -18.08 -0.28
CA PRO A 118 -6.63 -19.32 -0.37
C PRO A 118 -5.67 -19.30 -1.54
N ILE A 119 -4.43 -19.76 -1.34
CA ILE A 119 -3.37 -19.71 -2.37
C ILE A 119 -2.74 -21.08 -2.63
N TRP A 120 -2.86 -22.04 -1.71
CA TRP A 120 -2.41 -23.41 -1.89
C TRP A 120 -3.48 -24.42 -1.47
N GLN A 121 -3.57 -25.50 -2.24
CA GLN A 121 -4.38 -26.67 -1.95
C GLN A 121 -3.47 -27.90 -1.98
N ASN A 122 -3.70 -28.85 -1.07
CA ASN A 122 -3.04 -30.15 -1.17
C ASN A 122 -3.48 -30.87 -2.46
N ASP A 123 -2.57 -31.59 -3.11
CA ASP A 123 -2.90 -32.39 -4.30
C ASP A 123 -3.56 -33.73 -3.93
N ALA A 124 -3.34 -34.20 -2.69
CA ALA A 124 -3.86 -35.49 -2.21
C ALA A 124 -5.33 -35.41 -1.77
N ASN A 125 -5.74 -34.27 -1.23
CA ASN A 125 -7.07 -33.98 -0.73
C ASN A 125 -7.39 -32.49 -0.97
N THR A 126 -8.65 -32.07 -0.88
CA THR A 126 -9.01 -30.68 -1.20
C THR A 126 -8.67 -29.68 -0.09
N ASP A 127 -7.86 -30.08 0.88
CA ASP A 127 -7.52 -29.32 2.07
C ASP A 127 -6.70 -28.08 1.65
N ILE A 128 -7.09 -26.92 2.16
CA ILE A 128 -6.36 -25.67 1.92
C ILE A 128 -5.09 -25.69 2.79
N SER A 129 -3.94 -25.46 2.16
CA SER A 129 -2.63 -25.54 2.80
C SER A 129 -1.86 -24.21 2.74
N GLY A 130 -2.51 -23.15 2.26
CA GLY A 130 -1.95 -21.81 2.36
C GLY A 130 -2.94 -20.72 2.05
N VAL A 131 -2.77 -19.58 2.73
CA VAL A 131 -3.61 -18.38 2.59
C VAL A 131 -2.77 -17.12 2.49
N PHE A 132 -3.33 -16.11 1.85
CA PHE A 132 -2.85 -14.73 1.89
C PHE A 132 -3.95 -13.83 2.46
N ASN A 133 -3.61 -13.11 3.53
CA ASN A 133 -4.44 -12.06 4.09
C ASN A 133 -3.84 -10.69 3.74
N VAL A 134 -4.64 -9.86 3.07
CA VAL A 134 -4.26 -8.49 2.68
C VAL A 134 -4.29 -7.50 3.86
N GLY A 135 -4.68 -7.97 5.05
CA GLY A 135 -4.83 -7.16 6.26
C GLY A 135 -6.27 -6.65 6.43
N TYR A 136 -6.57 -6.09 7.61
CA TYR A 136 -7.90 -5.55 7.90
C TYR A 136 -8.06 -4.16 7.27
N ALA A 137 -9.25 -3.91 6.71
CA ALA A 137 -9.68 -2.55 6.35
C ALA A 137 -9.62 -1.66 7.60
N GLY A 138 -8.67 -0.71 7.63
CA GLY A 138 -8.43 0.17 8.78
C GLY A 138 -7.07 0.03 9.49
N GLY A 139 -6.12 -0.77 8.96
CA GLY A 139 -4.70 -0.67 9.35
C GLY A 139 -4.04 -1.92 9.94
N GLY A 140 -4.45 -3.13 9.55
CA GLY A 140 -3.75 -4.37 9.91
C GLY A 140 -2.69 -4.78 8.87
N GLY A 141 -1.60 -5.39 9.35
CA GLY A 141 -0.51 -5.94 8.54
C GLY A 141 -0.91 -7.10 7.63
N ARG A 142 -0.11 -7.36 6.58
CA ARG A 142 -0.35 -8.45 5.63
C ARG A 142 0.26 -9.74 6.11
N SER A 143 -0.34 -10.88 5.74
CA SER A 143 0.19 -12.17 6.18
C SER A 143 0.04 -13.31 5.17
N PHE A 144 1.10 -14.10 5.00
CA PHE A 144 1.06 -15.40 4.33
C PHE A 144 1.12 -16.53 5.36
N GLY A 145 0.06 -17.33 5.44
CA GLY A 145 0.03 -18.53 6.29
C GLY A 145 0.22 -19.76 5.42
N ILE A 146 1.30 -20.51 5.61
CA ILE A 146 1.66 -21.64 4.75
C ILE A 146 1.87 -22.89 5.61
N VAL A 147 1.15 -23.96 5.32
CA VAL A 147 1.30 -25.24 6.03
C VAL A 147 2.57 -26.00 5.58
N PRO A 148 2.83 -26.23 4.27
CA PRO A 148 4.05 -26.89 3.83
C PRO A 148 5.29 -26.02 4.03
N SER A 149 6.43 -26.64 4.34
CA SER A 149 7.69 -25.91 4.35
C SER A 149 8.11 -25.54 2.92
N PHE A 150 8.42 -24.28 2.68
CA PHE A 150 8.83 -23.79 1.37
C PHE A 150 10.07 -24.52 0.85
N GLY A 151 10.98 -24.91 1.75
CA GLY A 151 12.18 -25.70 1.42
C GLY A 151 11.88 -27.10 0.87
N GLY A 152 10.70 -27.66 1.16
CA GLY A 152 10.24 -28.97 0.69
C GLY A 152 9.66 -28.97 -0.73
N LEU A 153 9.40 -27.79 -1.32
CA LEU A 153 8.92 -27.66 -2.69
C LEU A 153 10.03 -28.06 -3.68
N VAL A 154 9.68 -28.96 -4.60
CA VAL A 154 10.56 -29.44 -5.66
C VAL A 154 10.41 -28.54 -6.88
N ASP A 155 11.51 -27.93 -7.32
CA ASP A 155 11.51 -27.09 -8.52
C ASP A 155 11.15 -27.93 -9.75
N ASN A 156 10.22 -27.43 -10.56
CA ASN A 156 9.90 -28.02 -11.85
C ASN A 156 10.90 -27.51 -12.91
N PRO A 157 11.68 -28.36 -13.60
CA PRO A 157 12.67 -27.92 -14.59
C PRO A 157 12.06 -27.35 -15.87
N SER A 158 10.74 -27.48 -16.07
CA SER A 158 10.02 -26.78 -17.15
C SER A 158 9.40 -25.49 -16.60
N PRO A 159 9.36 -24.39 -17.38
CA PRO A 159 8.63 -23.19 -16.95
C PRO A 159 7.20 -23.61 -16.58
N LEU A 160 6.73 -23.13 -15.43
CA LEU A 160 5.36 -23.33 -14.96
C LEU A 160 4.43 -22.77 -16.04
N ARG A 161 4.01 -23.62 -16.97
CA ARG A 161 3.14 -23.21 -18.06
C ARG A 161 1.79 -22.93 -17.41
N PRO A 162 1.16 -21.77 -17.65
CA PRO A 162 -0.29 -21.71 -17.56
C PRO A 162 -0.76 -22.83 -18.49
N GLN A 163 -1.32 -23.90 -17.95
CA GLN A 163 -2.05 -24.83 -18.80
C GLN A 163 -3.14 -23.97 -19.43
N GLU A 164 -3.06 -23.77 -20.75
CA GLU A 164 -4.17 -23.20 -21.52
C GLU A 164 -5.44 -23.89 -21.01
N ARG A 165 -6.46 -23.08 -20.66
CA ARG A 165 -7.77 -23.57 -20.27
C ARG A 165 -8.28 -24.57 -21.32
N VAL A 166 -8.03 -25.85 -21.12
CA VAL A 166 -8.87 -26.90 -21.66
C VAL A 166 -9.95 -27.08 -20.62
N VAL A 167 -11.09 -26.42 -20.86
CA VAL A 167 -12.34 -26.78 -20.18
C VAL A 167 -12.68 -28.19 -20.62
N ALA A 168 -12.14 -29.19 -19.93
CA ALA A 168 -12.65 -30.55 -20.00
C ALA A 168 -13.92 -30.58 -19.15
N ALA A 169 -15.05 -30.55 -19.84
CA ALA A 169 -16.36 -30.78 -19.24
C ALA A 169 -16.38 -32.13 -18.52
N SER A 170 -16.86 -32.09 -17.27
CA SER A 170 -17.53 -33.16 -16.52
C SER A 170 -16.93 -34.57 -16.55
N ASP A 171 -16.46 -35.02 -15.38
CA ASP A 171 -17.05 -36.21 -14.77
C ASP A 171 -17.13 -36.02 -13.25
N VAL A 172 -18.36 -35.81 -12.78
CA VAL A 172 -18.71 -35.89 -11.36
C VAL A 172 -18.58 -37.36 -10.97
N VAL A 173 -17.48 -37.72 -10.31
CA VAL A 173 -17.45 -38.90 -9.46
C VAL A 173 -17.44 -38.43 -8.02
N GLN A 174 -18.63 -38.37 -7.43
CA GLN A 174 -18.75 -38.43 -5.98
C GLN A 174 -18.11 -39.73 -5.51
N LYS A 175 -16.98 -39.63 -4.83
CA LYS A 175 -16.61 -40.59 -3.79
C LYS A 175 -16.68 -39.86 -2.47
N ALA A 176 -17.80 -40.04 -1.78
CA ALA A 176 -17.84 -39.87 -0.35
C ALA A 176 -16.79 -40.83 0.25
N ALA A 177 -15.65 -40.29 0.65
CA ALA A 177 -14.72 -40.98 1.52
C ALA A 177 -15.08 -40.57 2.94
N THR A 178 -15.47 -41.55 3.76
CA THR A 178 -15.56 -41.39 5.20
C THR A 178 -14.15 -41.06 5.70
N GLN A 179 -13.87 -39.78 5.93
CA GLN A 179 -12.58 -39.30 6.41
C GLN A 179 -12.45 -39.65 7.89
N GLY A 180 -11.48 -40.51 8.21
CA GLY A 180 -11.06 -40.72 9.59
C GLY A 180 -10.10 -39.60 9.98
N VAL A 181 -10.43 -38.87 11.04
CA VAL A 181 -9.50 -37.92 11.68
C VAL A 181 -8.23 -38.68 12.01
N LYS A 182 -7.09 -38.18 11.51
CA LYS A 182 -5.79 -38.75 11.82
C LYS A 182 -5.58 -38.51 13.34
N THR A 183 -5.34 -39.55 14.15
CA THR A 183 -5.03 -39.39 15.59
C THR A 183 -3.53 -39.26 15.85
N ARG A 184 -3.09 -38.11 16.36
CA ARG A 184 -1.67 -37.77 16.56
C ARG A 184 -1.09 -38.29 17.90
N PRO A 185 0.19 -38.75 17.94
CA PRO A 185 0.87 -39.14 19.19
C PRO A 185 1.39 -37.94 20.01
N GLU A 186 1.57 -38.14 21.32
CA GLU A 186 2.17 -37.15 22.25
C GLU A 186 3.64 -36.83 21.90
N ARG A 187 4.04 -35.56 21.97
CA ARG A 187 5.40 -35.11 21.68
C ARG A 187 6.38 -35.56 22.77
N SER A 188 7.31 -36.45 22.46
CA SER A 188 8.42 -36.79 23.36
C SER A 188 9.53 -35.72 23.25
N GLY A 189 9.86 -35.10 24.39
CA GLY A 189 10.76 -33.95 24.45
C GLY A 189 12.20 -34.24 24.05
N GLU A 190 12.65 -33.58 22.99
CA GLU A 190 13.91 -32.86 22.89
C GLU A 190 13.77 -31.86 21.74
N ARG A 191 14.03 -30.56 22.03
CA ARG A 191 13.91 -29.47 21.05
C ARG A 191 14.95 -29.69 19.95
N PRO A 192 14.59 -29.74 18.65
CA PRO A 192 15.58 -29.84 17.59
C PRO A 192 16.53 -28.65 17.60
N VAL A 193 17.82 -28.93 17.38
CA VAL A 193 18.83 -27.89 17.18
C VAL A 193 18.91 -27.58 15.69
N PHE A 194 18.62 -26.33 15.33
CA PHE A 194 18.66 -25.81 13.97
C PHE A 194 20.03 -26.07 13.32
N ARG A 195 20.04 -26.54 12.07
CA ARG A 195 21.24 -26.50 11.24
C ARG A 195 21.27 -25.18 10.46
N LYS A 196 22.14 -24.27 10.89
CA LYS A 196 22.51 -23.08 10.14
C LYS A 196 23.23 -23.49 8.85
N ARG A 197 22.68 -23.14 7.68
CA ARG A 197 23.47 -23.05 6.44
C ARG A 197 23.74 -21.57 6.21
N GLY A 198 24.97 -21.14 6.53
CA GLY A 198 25.45 -19.85 6.04
C GLY A 198 25.63 -19.97 4.53
N ILE A 199 24.74 -19.36 3.75
CA ILE A 199 25.02 -19.14 2.33
C ILE A 199 26.00 -17.97 2.29
N SER A 200 27.29 -18.27 2.28
CA SER A 200 28.20 -17.42 1.51
C SER A 200 27.71 -17.56 0.07
N ASN A 201 27.07 -16.54 -0.48
CA ASN A 201 26.72 -16.51 -1.89
C ASN A 201 27.93 -15.86 -2.58
N PRO A 202 28.94 -16.61 -3.08
CA PRO A 202 29.69 -16.07 -4.21
C PRO A 202 28.61 -15.88 -5.28
N VAL A 203 28.43 -14.65 -5.76
CA VAL A 203 27.44 -14.25 -6.76
C VAL A 203 27.23 -15.38 -7.79
N ALA A 204 26.29 -16.27 -7.50
CA ALA A 204 25.78 -17.22 -8.45
C ALA A 204 24.71 -16.42 -9.15
N THR A 205 24.95 -16.14 -10.42
CA THR A 205 23.94 -15.76 -11.40
C THR A 205 22.85 -16.83 -11.41
N VAL A 206 21.99 -16.82 -10.39
CA VAL A 206 20.67 -17.43 -10.46
C VAL A 206 19.93 -16.53 -11.43
N ASN A 207 19.38 -17.11 -12.51
CA ASN A 207 18.53 -16.40 -13.48
C ASN A 207 17.19 -16.02 -12.81
N ARG A 208 17.23 -15.24 -11.73
CA ARG A 208 16.07 -14.72 -11.02
C ARG A 208 15.46 -13.62 -11.88
N LYS A 209 14.13 -13.61 -11.96
CA LYS A 209 13.39 -12.52 -12.58
C LYS A 209 13.55 -11.22 -11.78
N GLN A 210 13.58 -10.08 -12.48
CA GLN A 210 13.57 -8.78 -11.80
C GLN A 210 12.22 -8.57 -11.08
N PRO A 211 12.14 -7.76 -10.01
CA PRO A 211 10.91 -7.52 -9.25
C PRO A 211 9.65 -7.27 -10.11
N GLY A 212 9.74 -6.40 -11.13
CA GLY A 212 8.63 -6.11 -12.05
C GLY A 212 8.30 -7.20 -13.06
N GLU A 213 9.03 -8.32 -13.07
CA GLU A 213 8.78 -9.49 -13.91
C GLU A 213 8.20 -10.67 -13.09
N LEU A 214 8.09 -10.51 -11.76
CA LEU A 214 7.62 -11.56 -10.84
C LEU A 214 6.10 -11.64 -10.75
N TYR A 215 5.40 -10.58 -11.12
CA TYR A 215 3.95 -10.56 -11.17
C TYR A 215 3.47 -9.63 -12.29
N ARG A 216 2.22 -9.80 -12.71
CA ARG A 216 1.50 -8.84 -13.53
C ARG A 216 0.09 -8.66 -13.00
N ILE A 217 -0.48 -7.51 -13.26
CA ILE A 217 -1.87 -7.25 -12.91
C ILE A 217 -2.75 -7.77 -14.03
N THR A 218 -3.76 -8.55 -13.67
CA THR A 218 -4.76 -9.06 -14.60
C THR A 218 -5.83 -8.01 -14.86
N PRO A 219 -6.47 -8.00 -16.05
CA PRO A 219 -7.66 -7.21 -16.28
C PRO A 219 -8.75 -7.60 -15.27
N GLY A 220 -9.03 -6.73 -14.30
CA GLY A 220 -9.91 -7.01 -13.15
C GLY A 220 -9.25 -6.87 -11.77
N GLY A 221 -7.97 -6.49 -11.69
CA GLY A 221 -7.31 -6.11 -10.44
C GLY A 221 -6.68 -7.27 -9.65
N GLY A 222 -6.81 -8.52 -10.11
CA GLY A 222 -6.08 -9.66 -9.53
C GLY A 222 -4.59 -9.62 -9.89
N ILE A 223 -3.73 -10.23 -9.08
CA ILE A 223 -2.27 -10.23 -9.26
C ILE A 223 -1.83 -11.60 -9.76
N GLU A 224 -1.54 -11.76 -11.04
CA GLU A 224 -0.96 -13.02 -11.52
C GLU A 224 0.53 -13.07 -11.18
N ILE A 225 0.93 -14.01 -10.31
CA ILE A 225 2.35 -14.26 -10.04
C ILE A 225 2.95 -14.99 -11.25
N LEU A 226 4.05 -14.47 -11.77
CA LEU A 226 4.76 -14.97 -12.95
C LEU A 226 6.06 -15.71 -12.58
N ALA A 227 6.22 -16.13 -11.33
CA ALA A 227 7.35 -16.94 -10.90
C ALA A 227 7.44 -18.30 -11.65
N ASN A 228 8.64 -18.86 -11.79
CA ASN A 228 8.85 -20.17 -12.41
C ASN A 228 9.86 -21.05 -11.67
N THR A 229 10.33 -20.58 -10.51
CA THR A 229 11.14 -21.33 -9.55
C THR A 229 10.64 -21.02 -8.15
N LYS A 230 10.95 -21.84 -7.15
CA LYS A 230 10.64 -21.49 -5.75
C LYS A 230 11.36 -20.22 -5.31
N VAL A 231 12.55 -19.93 -5.84
CA VAL A 231 13.26 -18.68 -5.51
C VAL A 231 12.50 -17.46 -6.04
N ASP A 232 11.97 -17.53 -7.26
CA ASP A 232 11.13 -16.46 -7.83
C ASP A 232 9.78 -16.35 -7.11
N LEU A 233 9.22 -17.46 -6.64
CA LEU A 233 7.96 -17.45 -5.90
C LEU A 233 8.11 -16.77 -4.54
N MET A 234 9.18 -17.07 -3.79
CA MET A 234 9.48 -16.38 -2.53
C MET A 234 9.72 -14.88 -2.76
N ALA A 235 10.41 -14.56 -3.85
CA ALA A 235 10.58 -13.19 -4.28
C ALA A 235 9.24 -12.50 -4.58
N ALA A 236 8.30 -13.17 -5.25
CA ALA A 236 6.97 -12.62 -5.50
C ALA A 236 6.16 -12.38 -4.21
N PHE A 237 6.27 -13.27 -3.21
CA PHE A 237 5.65 -13.07 -1.89
C PHE A 237 6.25 -11.88 -1.16
N GLN A 238 7.57 -11.69 -1.25
CA GLN A 238 8.22 -10.48 -0.72
C GLN A 238 7.68 -9.21 -1.39
N GLU A 239 7.56 -9.19 -2.72
CA GLU A 239 7.00 -8.02 -3.42
C GLU A 239 5.55 -7.74 -3.02
N LEU A 240 4.74 -8.79 -2.80
CA LEU A 240 3.34 -8.65 -2.35
C LEU A 240 3.19 -7.95 -0.98
N PHE A 241 4.23 -7.93 -0.15
CA PHE A 241 4.25 -7.12 1.07
C PHE A 241 4.34 -5.62 0.81
N PHE A 242 4.88 -5.23 -0.34
CA PHE A 242 5.11 -3.83 -0.71
C PHE A 242 4.16 -3.31 -1.79
N VAL A 243 3.34 -4.19 -2.38
CA VAL A 243 2.26 -3.77 -3.28
C VAL A 243 1.33 -2.86 -2.48
N THR A 244 1.26 -1.56 -2.80
CA THR A 244 0.33 -0.64 -2.13
C THR A 244 -1.10 -1.15 -2.27
N VAL A 245 -1.93 -1.00 -1.23
CA VAL A 245 -3.37 -1.17 -1.41
C VAL A 245 -3.84 -0.05 -2.34
N ASP A 246 -4.67 -0.40 -3.30
CA ASP A 246 -5.13 0.52 -4.33
C ASP A 246 -6.64 0.70 -4.25
N PRO A 247 -7.16 1.87 -4.65
CA PRO A 247 -6.44 2.99 -5.26
C PRO A 247 -5.54 3.75 -4.27
N ASN A 248 -4.51 4.43 -4.78
CA ASN A 248 -3.57 5.22 -3.98
C ASN A 248 -3.60 6.69 -4.46
N ILE A 249 -4.11 7.60 -3.64
CA ILE A 249 -4.28 9.01 -3.99
C ILE A 249 -3.01 9.81 -3.72
N ALA A 250 -2.61 10.63 -4.70
CA ALA A 250 -1.62 11.68 -4.54
C ALA A 250 -2.24 13.03 -4.92
N VAL A 251 -2.00 14.06 -4.11
CA VAL A 251 -2.48 15.43 -4.32
C VAL A 251 -1.30 16.38 -4.28
N ALA A 252 -1.16 17.24 -5.29
CA ALA A 252 -0.12 18.25 -5.33
C ALA A 252 -0.58 19.55 -6.02
N PRO A 253 -0.28 20.74 -5.44
CA PRO A 253 0.31 20.94 -4.11
C PRO A 253 -0.72 20.69 -2.97
N THR A 254 -0.23 20.45 -1.76
CA THR A 254 -1.08 20.33 -0.54
C THR A 254 -1.25 21.66 0.20
N ALA A 255 -0.74 22.75 -0.34
CA ALA A 255 -0.94 24.10 0.14
C ALA A 255 -0.93 25.09 -1.03
N LEU A 256 -1.84 26.04 -1.00
CA LEU A 256 -1.93 27.18 -1.91
C LEU A 256 -1.83 28.47 -1.10
N SER A 257 -1.03 29.42 -1.59
CA SER A 257 -0.97 30.76 -1.02
C SER A 257 -0.84 31.79 -2.14
N ASP A 258 -1.65 32.85 -2.08
CA ASP A 258 -1.62 33.92 -3.07
C ASP A 258 -1.82 35.31 -2.45
N THR A 259 -1.41 36.34 -3.17
CA THR A 259 -1.64 37.75 -2.83
C THR A 259 -2.29 38.48 -3.99
N LEU A 260 -3.54 38.92 -3.81
CA LEU A 260 -4.31 39.64 -4.81
C LEU A 260 -4.52 41.10 -4.42
N LEU A 261 -4.79 41.94 -5.41
CA LEU A 261 -5.37 43.26 -5.16
C LEU A 261 -6.89 43.13 -4.98
N VAL A 262 -7.52 44.09 -4.28
CA VAL A 262 -8.98 44.15 -4.14
C VAL A 262 -9.67 44.00 -5.51
N GLY A 263 -10.61 43.06 -5.63
CA GLY A 263 -11.32 42.75 -6.87
C GLY A 263 -10.53 41.95 -7.91
N GLY A 264 -9.30 41.54 -7.60
CA GLY A 264 -8.51 40.63 -8.43
C GLY A 264 -9.01 39.19 -8.34
N THR A 265 -8.71 38.41 -9.37
CA THR A 265 -8.99 36.97 -9.42
C THR A 265 -7.75 36.19 -9.85
N ALA A 266 -7.60 34.95 -9.40
CA ALA A 266 -6.53 34.06 -9.83
C ALA A 266 -6.99 32.61 -9.84
N ASP A 267 -6.41 31.82 -10.76
CA ASP A 267 -6.62 30.38 -10.85
C ASP A 267 -5.34 29.64 -10.50
N HIS A 268 -5.47 28.60 -9.69
CA HIS A 268 -4.42 27.65 -9.31
C HIS A 268 -4.81 26.24 -9.74
N ILE A 269 -3.83 25.39 -10.00
CA ILE A 269 -4.06 23.98 -10.32
C ILE A 269 -3.63 23.13 -9.13
N VAL A 270 -4.56 22.29 -8.66
CA VAL A 270 -4.28 21.16 -7.78
C VAL A 270 -4.44 19.89 -8.61
N ASN A 271 -3.35 19.15 -8.80
CA ASN A 271 -3.38 17.87 -9.48
C ASN A 271 -3.74 16.76 -8.48
N ILE A 272 -4.72 15.94 -8.84
CA ILE A 272 -5.11 14.73 -8.13
C ILE A 272 -4.75 13.54 -9.01
N SER A 273 -4.01 12.58 -8.49
CA SER A 273 -3.53 11.42 -9.22
C SER A 273 -3.84 10.13 -8.47
N ASN A 274 -4.19 9.08 -9.21
CA ASN A 274 -4.18 7.71 -8.73
C ASN A 274 -2.81 7.10 -9.05
N VAL A 275 -1.91 7.11 -8.07
CA VAL A 275 -0.55 6.53 -8.18
C VAL A 275 -0.53 5.04 -7.82
N GLY A 276 -1.71 4.44 -7.66
CA GLY A 276 -1.87 3.00 -7.48
C GLY A 276 -1.35 2.25 -8.71
N THR A 277 -0.78 1.07 -8.46
CA THR A 277 -0.16 0.24 -9.50
C THR A 277 -1.12 -0.82 -10.05
N LEU A 278 -2.03 -1.34 -9.23
CA LEU A 278 -3.16 -2.23 -9.50
C LEU A 278 -4.33 -1.49 -10.17
N ALA A 279 -5.12 -2.23 -10.94
CA ALA A 279 -6.22 -1.73 -11.75
C ALA A 279 -7.49 -1.39 -10.94
N SER A 280 -7.36 -0.58 -9.89
CA SER A 280 -8.47 -0.05 -9.10
C SER A 280 -8.71 1.43 -9.42
N ASP A 281 -9.97 1.79 -9.63
CA ASP A 281 -10.38 3.18 -9.86
C ASP A 281 -10.43 3.95 -8.54
N LEU A 282 -9.76 5.11 -8.52
CA LEU A 282 -9.84 6.11 -7.46
C LEU A 282 -11.06 6.99 -7.68
N THR A 283 -11.98 7.01 -6.73
CA THR A 283 -13.08 7.99 -6.67
C THR A 283 -12.80 9.01 -5.59
N TYR A 284 -13.03 10.28 -5.89
CA TYR A 284 -12.80 11.36 -4.95
C TYR A 284 -13.88 12.44 -5.00
N THR A 285 -14.03 13.17 -3.89
CA THR A 285 -14.88 14.36 -3.75
C THR A 285 -14.12 15.45 -2.99
N ILE A 286 -14.40 16.72 -3.31
CA ILE A 286 -13.79 17.90 -2.72
C ILE A 286 -14.86 18.72 -2.02
N THR A 287 -14.58 19.15 -0.79
CA THR A 287 -15.44 20.04 -0.02
C THR A 287 -14.61 21.14 0.63
N GLU A 288 -15.14 22.36 0.68
CA GLU A 288 -14.50 23.47 1.39
C GLU A 288 -14.84 23.41 2.88
N ASN A 289 -13.85 23.63 3.75
CA ASN A 289 -14.07 23.65 5.19
C ASN A 289 -13.24 24.77 5.88
N PRO A 290 -13.88 25.87 6.33
CA PRO A 290 -15.28 26.23 6.09
C PRO A 290 -15.54 26.64 4.63
N GLU A 291 -16.79 26.52 4.17
CA GLU A 291 -17.21 27.06 2.88
C GLU A 291 -17.09 28.59 2.89
N VAL A 292 -16.50 29.15 1.82
CA VAL A 292 -16.22 30.59 1.71
C VAL A 292 -16.59 31.12 0.32
N PRO A 293 -17.09 32.36 0.20
CA PRO A 293 -17.54 32.90 -1.08
C PRO A 293 -16.40 33.33 -2.03
N TRP A 294 -15.16 33.36 -1.54
CA TRP A 294 -13.99 33.85 -2.28
C TRP A 294 -13.16 32.73 -2.91
N LEU A 295 -13.54 31.47 -2.68
CA LEU A 295 -12.89 30.27 -3.20
C LEU A 295 -13.91 29.47 -4.02
N SER A 296 -13.44 28.78 -5.05
CA SER A 296 -14.18 27.69 -5.67
C SER A 296 -13.22 26.67 -6.27
N ALA A 297 -13.63 25.41 -6.38
CA ALA A 297 -12.86 24.34 -7.02
C ALA A 297 -13.68 23.63 -8.09
N THR A 298 -13.10 23.37 -9.26
CA THR A 298 -13.77 22.65 -10.36
C THR A 298 -12.81 21.69 -11.07
N PRO A 299 -13.18 20.40 -11.25
CA PRO A 299 -14.38 19.74 -10.73
C PRO A 299 -14.26 19.39 -9.23
N THR A 300 -15.40 19.27 -8.55
CA THR A 300 -15.47 18.89 -7.12
C THR A 300 -15.53 17.38 -6.88
N SER A 301 -15.51 16.56 -7.94
CA SER A 301 -15.46 15.09 -7.83
C SER A 301 -14.91 14.48 -9.11
N GLY A 302 -14.36 13.27 -9.01
CA GLY A 302 -13.83 12.56 -10.16
C GLY A 302 -13.69 11.06 -9.96
N THR A 303 -13.36 10.37 -11.05
CA THR A 303 -12.96 8.97 -11.04
C THR A 303 -11.74 8.81 -11.93
N LEU A 304 -10.65 8.29 -11.36
CA LEU A 304 -9.36 8.11 -12.04
C LEU A 304 -9.01 6.63 -12.06
N THR A 305 -8.82 6.10 -13.26
CA THR A 305 -8.24 4.76 -13.43
C THR A 305 -6.82 4.72 -12.85
N ALA A 306 -6.27 3.52 -12.66
CA ALA A 306 -4.87 3.37 -12.25
C ALA A 306 -3.92 4.20 -13.13
N ASN A 307 -2.94 4.89 -12.50
CA ASN A 307 -2.04 5.86 -13.12
C ASN A 307 -2.71 7.08 -13.78
N GLY A 308 -4.02 7.26 -13.60
CA GLY A 308 -4.77 8.40 -14.09
C GLY A 308 -4.57 9.63 -13.21
N SER A 309 -4.67 10.82 -13.82
CA SER A 309 -4.57 12.10 -13.11
C SER A 309 -5.62 13.08 -13.61
N GLN A 310 -6.00 14.02 -12.76
CA GLN A 310 -6.93 15.09 -13.08
C GLN A 310 -6.49 16.40 -12.42
N ASP A 311 -6.47 17.45 -13.24
CA ASP A 311 -6.27 18.81 -12.77
C ASP A 311 -7.60 19.36 -12.26
N VAL A 312 -7.57 19.91 -11.04
CA VAL A 312 -8.65 20.68 -10.43
C VAL A 312 -8.24 22.13 -10.43
N THR A 313 -9.04 22.98 -11.08
CA THR A 313 -8.87 24.43 -11.05
C THR A 313 -9.46 24.97 -9.76
N VAL A 314 -8.64 25.66 -8.98
CA VAL A 314 -9.01 26.37 -7.75
C VAL A 314 -8.98 27.87 -8.03
N SER A 315 -10.14 28.52 -8.01
CA SER A 315 -10.30 29.93 -8.35
C SER A 315 -10.47 30.77 -7.09
N LEU A 316 -9.70 31.86 -7.00
CA LEU A 316 -9.74 32.87 -5.96
C LEU A 316 -10.40 34.15 -6.50
N ASP A 317 -11.35 34.72 -5.75
CA ASP A 317 -12.01 35.99 -6.08
C ASP A 317 -11.94 36.96 -4.90
N ALA A 318 -11.13 38.02 -5.04
CA ALA A 318 -10.93 39.05 -4.04
C ALA A 318 -11.97 40.20 -4.09
N THR A 319 -13.09 40.02 -4.79
CA THR A 319 -14.16 41.03 -4.88
C THR A 319 -14.75 41.34 -3.51
N GLY A 320 -14.59 42.60 -3.07
CA GLY A 320 -15.11 43.06 -1.78
C GLY A 320 -14.32 42.59 -0.56
N LEU A 321 -13.14 41.99 -0.76
CA LEU A 321 -12.27 41.51 0.30
C LEU A 321 -11.14 42.50 0.60
N ASN A 322 -10.59 42.46 1.82
CA ASN A 322 -9.39 43.18 2.24
C ASN A 322 -8.78 42.48 3.47
N GLY A 323 -7.46 42.23 3.47
CA GLY A 323 -6.76 41.55 4.55
C GLY A 323 -6.52 40.05 4.27
N ASN A 324 -6.37 39.26 5.34
CA ASN A 324 -6.01 37.84 5.25
C ASN A 324 -7.25 36.95 5.36
N TYR A 325 -7.30 35.93 4.50
CA TYR A 325 -8.34 34.91 4.44
C TYR A 325 -7.69 33.53 4.40
N SER A 326 -8.32 32.55 5.03
CA SER A 326 -7.86 31.16 5.00
C SER A 326 -9.05 30.21 5.00
N THR A 327 -8.89 29.08 4.30
CA THR A 327 -9.80 27.93 4.37
C THR A 327 -9.03 26.66 3.98
N THR A 328 -9.72 25.53 3.89
CA THR A 328 -9.16 24.27 3.41
C THR A 328 -10.06 23.63 2.36
N LEU A 329 -9.45 22.88 1.45
CA LEU A 329 -10.13 21.93 0.57
C LEU A 329 -9.89 20.52 1.12
N GLU A 330 -10.95 19.86 1.56
CA GLU A 330 -10.98 18.47 2.02
C GLU A 330 -11.27 17.54 0.84
N ILE A 331 -10.29 16.72 0.48
CA ILE A 331 -10.36 15.74 -0.61
C ILE A 331 -10.59 14.36 0.00
N ALA A 332 -11.84 13.92 0.03
CA ALA A 332 -12.21 12.59 0.48
C ALA A 332 -12.13 11.58 -0.69
N SER A 333 -11.65 10.36 -0.44
CA SER A 333 -11.49 9.35 -1.48
C SER A 333 -11.71 7.92 -0.99
N ASN A 334 -11.80 6.97 -1.92
CA ASN A 334 -11.81 5.53 -1.63
C ASN A 334 -10.40 4.91 -1.50
N ASP A 335 -9.33 5.71 -1.41
CA ASP A 335 -8.01 5.20 -1.00
C ASP A 335 -8.11 4.68 0.45
N PRO A 336 -7.83 3.38 0.69
CA PRO A 336 -7.98 2.77 2.01
C PRO A 336 -6.95 3.24 3.04
N LEU A 337 -5.80 3.78 2.64
CA LEU A 337 -4.77 4.33 3.52
C LEU A 337 -4.92 5.83 3.71
N ASN A 338 -5.33 6.55 2.66
CA ASN A 338 -5.47 8.01 2.68
C ASN A 338 -6.91 8.42 2.30
N PRO A 339 -7.92 8.07 3.12
CA PRO A 339 -9.32 8.38 2.80
C PRO A 339 -9.64 9.87 2.81
N LEU A 340 -8.76 10.71 3.37
CA LEU A 340 -8.89 12.17 3.42
C LEU A 340 -7.53 12.86 3.31
N ILE A 341 -7.39 13.76 2.33
CA ILE A 341 -6.25 14.69 2.20
C ILE A 341 -6.76 16.13 2.31
N VAL A 342 -6.06 16.97 3.06
CA VAL A 342 -6.41 18.39 3.27
C VAL A 342 -5.42 19.29 2.52
N VAL A 343 -5.93 20.18 1.66
CA VAL A 343 -5.17 21.25 1.02
C VAL A 343 -5.47 22.57 1.71
N THR A 344 -4.46 23.23 2.27
CA THR A 344 -4.64 24.54 2.91
C THR A 344 -4.63 25.66 1.87
N VAL A 345 -5.51 26.65 2.00
CA VAL A 345 -5.59 27.79 1.09
C VAL A 345 -5.51 29.10 1.87
N ASP A 346 -4.48 29.89 1.63
CA ASP A 346 -4.25 31.21 2.23
C ASP A 346 -4.30 32.31 1.16
N LEU A 347 -5.10 33.36 1.40
CA LEU A 347 -5.21 34.52 0.51
C LEU A 347 -4.94 35.81 1.27
N LEU A 348 -4.00 36.61 0.79
CA LEU A 348 -3.79 37.99 1.22
C LEU A 348 -4.37 38.95 0.18
N VAL A 349 -5.27 39.85 0.59
CA VAL A 349 -5.85 40.87 -0.30
C VAL A 349 -5.37 42.26 0.10
N ASN A 350 -4.62 42.90 -0.78
CA ASN A 350 -4.09 44.25 -0.61
C ASN A 350 -4.89 45.27 -1.41
N ASP A 351 -4.94 46.52 -0.94
CA ASP A 351 -5.51 47.60 -1.74
C ASP A 351 -4.62 47.97 -2.93
N ALA A 352 -5.23 48.53 -3.99
CA ALA A 352 -4.50 49.06 -5.14
C ALA A 352 -3.93 50.47 -4.86
N PRO A 353 -2.75 50.82 -5.42
CA PRO A 353 -2.29 52.21 -5.46
C PRO A 353 -3.09 53.01 -6.50
N VAL A 354 -3.21 54.32 -6.30
CA VAL A 354 -3.79 55.25 -7.29
C VAL A 354 -2.81 56.40 -7.48
N MET A 355 -2.16 56.47 -8.63
CA MET A 355 -1.23 57.56 -8.94
C MET A 355 -2.00 58.81 -9.40
N SER A 356 -1.58 59.97 -8.90
CA SER A 356 -1.96 61.28 -9.42
C SER A 356 -0.72 62.17 -9.55
N ILE A 357 -0.74 63.06 -10.55
CA ILE A 357 0.40 63.93 -10.87
C ILE A 357 -0.12 65.37 -11.04
N SER A 358 0.58 66.36 -10.46
CA SER A 358 0.23 67.77 -10.58
C SER A 358 1.45 68.71 -10.56
N PRO A 359 1.60 69.64 -11.53
CA PRO A 359 0.78 69.81 -12.73
C PRO A 359 1.06 68.72 -13.78
N THR A 360 0.14 68.51 -14.72
CA THR A 360 0.33 67.52 -15.81
C THR A 360 1.24 68.02 -16.94
N SER A 361 1.60 69.30 -16.94
CA SER A 361 2.53 69.91 -17.89
C SER A 361 3.22 71.14 -17.29
N PHE A 362 4.37 71.50 -17.86
CA PHE A 362 5.03 72.77 -17.62
C PHE A 362 5.12 73.54 -18.95
N ASP A 363 4.75 74.82 -18.91
CA ASP A 363 4.98 75.77 -20.00
C ASP A 363 5.81 76.93 -19.44
N LEU A 364 6.99 77.15 -20.01
CA LEU A 364 8.01 78.05 -19.48
C LEU A 364 8.66 78.84 -20.61
N THR A 365 8.77 80.16 -20.42
CA THR A 365 9.55 81.05 -21.29
C THR A 365 10.74 81.58 -20.49
N LEU A 366 11.95 81.38 -21.01
CA LEU A 366 13.21 81.80 -20.39
C LEU A 366 14.00 82.68 -21.34
N THR A 367 14.68 83.70 -20.82
CA THR A 367 15.66 84.47 -21.58
C THR A 367 16.98 83.68 -21.68
N PRO A 368 17.84 83.96 -22.68
CA PRO A 368 19.18 83.37 -22.75
C PRO A 368 19.91 83.47 -21.41
N ASP A 369 20.62 82.41 -21.05
CA ASP A 369 21.43 82.29 -19.83
C ASP A 369 20.66 82.37 -18.49
N SER A 370 19.33 82.21 -18.51
CA SER A 370 18.52 82.09 -17.29
C SER A 370 18.17 80.63 -16.95
N SER A 371 17.97 80.35 -15.66
CA SER A 371 17.47 79.06 -15.18
C SER A 371 16.25 79.26 -14.27
N THR A 372 15.37 78.27 -14.23
CA THR A 372 14.22 78.23 -13.34
C THR A 372 14.01 76.81 -12.81
N THR A 373 13.31 76.69 -11.68
CA THR A 373 12.90 75.41 -11.10
C THR A 373 11.38 75.41 -10.96
N ARG A 374 10.75 74.29 -11.32
CA ARG A 374 9.33 73.99 -11.06
C ARG A 374 9.22 72.64 -10.34
N THR A 375 8.14 72.44 -9.61
CA THR A 375 7.88 71.22 -8.85
C THR A 375 6.81 70.40 -9.56
N LEU A 376 7.10 69.12 -9.82
CA LEU A 376 6.13 68.09 -10.18
C LEU A 376 5.77 67.31 -8.92
N THR A 377 4.50 67.26 -8.57
CA THR A 377 4.03 66.47 -7.41
C THR A 377 3.48 65.15 -7.92
N VAL A 378 4.05 64.04 -7.44
CA VAL A 378 3.48 62.69 -7.59
C VAL A 378 2.82 62.33 -6.27
N SER A 379 1.59 61.83 -6.30
CA SER A 379 0.85 61.45 -5.10
C SER A 379 0.18 60.10 -5.31
N ASN A 380 0.26 59.26 -4.28
CA ASN A 380 -0.54 58.05 -4.19
C ASN A 380 -1.83 58.36 -3.43
N THR A 381 -2.95 58.44 -4.14
CA THR A 381 -4.29 58.62 -3.57
C THR A 381 -5.01 57.29 -3.34
N GLY A 382 -4.36 56.17 -3.65
CA GLY A 382 -4.82 54.82 -3.33
C GLY A 382 -4.36 54.39 -1.96
N VAL A 383 -4.74 53.18 -1.58
CA VAL A 383 -4.40 52.62 -0.26
C VAL A 383 -3.20 51.66 -0.36
N GLY A 384 -2.99 51.03 -1.53
CA GLY A 384 -1.82 50.19 -1.80
C GLY A 384 -0.52 51.00 -2.00
N PRO A 385 0.66 50.40 -1.79
CA PRO A 385 1.94 51.05 -2.04
C PRO A 385 2.13 51.38 -3.54
N LEU A 386 2.59 52.60 -3.83
CA LEU A 386 2.87 53.05 -5.20
C LEU A 386 4.37 53.04 -5.48
N ASP A 387 4.81 52.11 -6.33
CA ASP A 387 6.14 52.13 -6.93
C ASP A 387 6.10 52.94 -8.24
N PHE A 388 7.00 53.92 -8.37
CA PHE A 388 7.08 54.77 -9.57
C PHE A 388 8.52 55.08 -9.96
N VAL A 389 8.73 55.30 -11.26
CA VAL A 389 10.00 55.74 -11.84
C VAL A 389 9.75 56.99 -12.67
N VAL A 390 10.68 57.95 -12.60
CA VAL A 390 10.65 59.18 -13.41
C VAL A 390 11.79 59.12 -14.43
N SER A 391 11.48 59.25 -15.71
CA SER A 391 12.45 59.39 -16.80
C SER A 391 12.20 60.68 -17.57
N ILE A 392 13.26 61.19 -18.22
CA ILE A 392 13.22 62.31 -19.16
C ILE A 392 13.72 61.75 -20.49
N ASP A 393 12.95 61.96 -21.56
CA ASP A 393 13.28 61.52 -22.92
C ASP A 393 14.26 62.47 -23.63
#